data_AF-A0A1I4B1B6-F1
#
_entry.id   AF-A0A1I4B1B6-F1
#
_cell.length_a   1.000
_cell.length_b   1.000
_cell.length_c   1.000
_cell.angle_alpha   90.00
_cell.angle_beta   90.00
_cell.angle_gamma   90.00
#
_symmetry.space_group_name_H-M   'P 1'
#
loop_
_entity.id
_entity.type
_entity.pdbx_description
1 polymer ?
#
loop_
_entity_poly.entity_id
_entity_poly.type
_entity_poly.pdbx_seq_one_letter_code
_entity_poly.pdbx_strand_id
1 'polypeptide(L)'
;MNTPSRQTGGTVAAAANEADLAARVGQVDWSGVTDEVNAHGCALTPRLLGPAECAELSALYEETWRFRSTVDMARYRFGSGQYRYFDSPFPEPVRQLRQAFYPRLLPIARDWAAKLGRSAPWPDTLDEWLEMCHAAGQTKPTPILLRYR
;
A
#
# COMPACT_ATOMS: atom_id res chain seq x y z
N MET A 1 3.94 -22.37 47.82
CA MET A 1 3.22 -21.45 46.91
C MET A 1 4.24 -20.91 45.94
N ASN A 2 4.36 -21.52 44.76
CA ASN A 2 5.38 -21.18 43.78
C ASN A 2 4.69 -20.82 42.47
N THR A 3 4.86 -19.57 42.06
CA THR A 3 4.36 -18.97 40.82
C THR A 3 5.05 -19.63 39.62
N PRO A 4 4.34 -20.04 38.55
CA PRO A 4 5.01 -20.43 37.33
C PRO A 4 5.32 -19.18 36.50
N SER A 5 6.61 -18.97 36.29
CA SER A 5 7.23 -18.12 35.28
C SER A 5 6.67 -18.43 33.88
N ARG A 6 6.29 -17.40 33.12
CA ARG A 6 6.06 -17.49 31.67
C ARG A 6 7.32 -17.01 30.95
N GLN A 7 8.09 -17.93 30.38
CA GLN A 7 9.09 -17.62 29.36
C GLN A 7 8.42 -17.64 27.97
N THR A 8 8.52 -16.49 27.31
CA THR A 8 8.99 -16.22 25.93
C THR A 8 9.03 -17.35 24.89
N GLY A 9 8.49 -17.08 23.69
CA GLY A 9 9.11 -17.56 22.43
C GLY A 9 8.18 -18.02 21.30
N GLY A 10 8.21 -17.29 20.18
CA GLY A 10 7.90 -17.78 18.82
C GLY A 10 6.76 -17.02 18.12
N THR A 11 6.90 -16.33 16.98
CA THR A 11 8.02 -16.08 16.07
C THR A 11 7.67 -14.76 15.36
N VAL A 12 8.48 -13.72 15.57
CA VAL A 12 8.45 -12.50 14.77
C VAL A 12 9.61 -12.60 13.78
N ALA A 13 9.34 -12.33 12.50
CA ALA A 13 10.19 -12.42 11.29
C ALA A 13 10.14 -13.78 10.56
N ALA A 14 9.83 -13.84 9.26
CA ALA A 14 10.23 -12.93 8.18
C ALA A 14 9.08 -12.11 7.58
N ALA A 15 8.81 -10.94 8.17
CA ALA A 15 8.28 -9.82 7.40
C ALA A 15 9.35 -9.47 6.36
N ALA A 16 8.97 -9.22 5.11
CA ALA A 16 9.88 -8.64 4.13
C ALA A 16 10.63 -7.47 4.77
N ASN A 17 11.96 -7.54 4.78
CA ASN A 17 12.78 -6.52 5.43
C ASN A 17 12.53 -5.18 4.73
N GLU A 18 12.50 -4.07 5.45
CA GLU A 18 12.20 -2.74 4.88
C GLU A 18 13.13 -2.33 3.75
N ALA A 19 14.40 -2.72 3.86
CA ALA A 19 15.38 -2.55 2.80
C ALA A 19 15.09 -3.40 1.55
N ASP A 20 14.40 -4.53 1.67
CA ASP A 20 14.17 -5.49 0.60
C ASP A 20 13.08 -5.02 -0.37
N LEU A 21 11.88 -4.66 0.12
CA LEU A 21 10.82 -4.18 -0.77
C LEU A 21 11.17 -2.84 -1.45
N ALA A 22 11.82 -1.92 -0.73
CA ALA A 22 12.29 -0.68 -1.32
C ALA A 22 13.32 -0.92 -2.44
N ALA A 23 14.24 -1.88 -2.25
CA ALA A 23 15.20 -2.27 -3.27
C ALA A 23 14.52 -2.91 -4.48
N ARG A 24 13.57 -3.83 -4.28
CA ARG A 24 12.79 -4.46 -5.38
C ARG A 24 12.03 -3.41 -6.20
N VAL A 25 11.39 -2.43 -5.55
CA VAL A 25 10.73 -1.29 -6.22
C VAL A 25 11.75 -0.41 -6.95
N GLY A 26 12.93 -0.21 -6.36
CA GLY A 26 14.02 0.55 -6.97
C GLY A 26 14.61 -0.08 -8.23
N GLN A 27 14.49 -1.41 -8.39
CA GLN A 27 14.98 -2.17 -9.55
C GLN A 27 14.00 -2.24 -10.72
N VAL A 28 12.77 -1.74 -10.55
CA VAL A 28 11.77 -1.68 -11.63
C VAL A 28 12.27 -0.75 -12.74
N ASP A 29 12.04 -1.14 -13.99
CA ASP A 29 12.23 -0.26 -15.16
C ASP A 29 11.19 0.85 -15.16
N TRP A 30 11.50 1.93 -14.44
CA TRP A 30 10.61 3.08 -14.29
C TRP A 30 10.43 3.87 -15.59
N SER A 31 11.40 3.81 -16.52
CA SER A 31 11.20 4.34 -17.87
C SER A 31 10.09 3.58 -18.60
N GLY A 32 10.19 2.26 -18.67
CA GLY A 32 9.17 1.42 -19.32
C GLY A 32 7.80 1.54 -18.66
N VAL A 33 7.74 1.56 -17.31
CA VAL A 33 6.50 1.81 -16.58
C VAL A 33 5.90 3.18 -16.93
N THR A 34 6.71 4.24 -17.00
CA THR A 34 6.22 5.58 -17.35
C THR A 34 5.65 5.60 -18.76
N ASP A 35 6.33 4.96 -19.72
CA ASP A 35 5.87 4.88 -21.10
C ASP A 35 4.54 4.10 -21.22
N GLU A 36 4.42 2.95 -20.55
CA GLU A 36 3.19 2.16 -20.53
C GLU A 36 2.02 2.92 -19.87
N VAL A 37 2.23 3.54 -18.71
CA VAL A 37 1.17 4.32 -18.05
C VAL A 37 0.76 5.51 -18.94
N ASN A 38 1.69 6.16 -19.63
CA ASN A 38 1.38 7.23 -20.58
C ASN A 38 0.56 6.75 -21.78
N ALA A 39 0.88 5.57 -22.32
CA ALA A 39 0.23 5.03 -23.51
C ALA A 39 -1.13 4.37 -23.22
N HIS A 40 -1.27 3.71 -22.08
CA HIS A 40 -2.38 2.81 -21.78
C HIS A 40 -3.17 3.18 -20.51
N GLY A 41 -2.67 4.12 -19.71
CA GLY A 41 -3.26 4.48 -18.41
C GLY A 41 -2.93 3.49 -17.29
N CYS A 42 -2.17 2.43 -17.58
CA CYS A 42 -1.68 1.45 -16.61
C CYS A 42 -0.37 0.81 -17.09
N ALA A 43 0.36 0.20 -16.16
CA ALA A 43 1.57 -0.57 -16.43
C ALA A 43 1.71 -1.72 -15.44
N LEU A 44 2.42 -2.76 -15.86
CA LEU A 44 2.77 -3.87 -14.98
C LEU A 44 4.15 -3.66 -14.37
N THR A 45 4.26 -3.88 -13.07
CA THR A 45 5.56 -4.01 -12.42
C THR A 45 6.03 -5.47 -12.48
N PRO A 46 7.34 -5.73 -12.36
CA PRO A 46 7.85 -7.05 -12.00
C PRO A 46 7.20 -7.57 -10.71
N ARG A 47 7.35 -8.86 -10.42
CA ARG A 47 6.86 -9.45 -9.17
C ARG A 47 7.56 -8.82 -7.97
N LEU A 48 6.88 -7.91 -7.27
CA LEU A 48 7.39 -7.29 -6.05
C LEU A 48 7.18 -8.14 -4.80
N LEU A 49 6.12 -8.95 -4.79
CA LEU A 49 5.77 -9.87 -3.71
C LEU A 49 5.75 -11.31 -4.22
N GLY A 50 6.44 -12.19 -3.50
CA GLY A 50 6.42 -13.63 -3.70
C GLY A 50 5.08 -14.26 -3.28
N PRO A 51 4.81 -15.51 -3.71
CA PRO A 51 3.58 -16.21 -3.35
C PRO A 51 3.32 -16.31 -1.84
N ALA A 52 4.37 -16.52 -1.03
CA ALA A 52 4.27 -16.58 0.43
C ALA A 52 3.87 -15.22 1.04
N GLU A 53 4.56 -14.14 0.65
CA GLU A 53 4.24 -12.77 1.09
C GLU A 53 2.79 -12.38 0.71
N CYS A 54 2.33 -12.78 -0.49
CA CYS A 54 0.94 -12.60 -0.91
C CYS A 54 -0.05 -13.40 -0.05
N ALA A 55 0.27 -14.65 0.28
CA ALA A 55 -0.57 -15.50 1.11
C ALA A 55 -0.71 -14.93 2.53
N GLU A 56 0.39 -14.47 3.12
CA GLU A 56 0.41 -13.81 4.43
C GLU A 56 -0.44 -12.54 4.44
N LEU A 57 -0.25 -11.64 3.47
CA LEU A 57 -1.06 -10.43 3.35
C LEU A 57 -2.55 -10.72 3.15
N SER A 58 -2.87 -11.76 2.38
CA SER A 58 -4.26 -12.16 2.12
C SER A 58 -4.93 -12.75 3.37
N ALA A 59 -4.17 -13.48 4.20
CA ALA A 59 -4.66 -14.05 5.46
C ALA A 59 -5.09 -12.96 6.46
N LEU A 60 -4.47 -11.77 6.40
CA LEU A 60 -4.85 -10.62 7.24
C LEU A 60 -6.32 -10.21 7.06
N TYR A 61 -6.97 -10.59 5.96
CA TYR A 61 -8.40 -10.32 5.77
C TYR A 61 -9.26 -10.87 6.91
N GLU A 62 -8.86 -11.98 7.55
CA GLU A 62 -9.61 -12.54 8.69
C GLU A 62 -9.45 -11.71 9.98
N GLU A 63 -8.38 -10.92 10.08
CA GLU A 63 -8.10 -10.06 11.24
C GLU A 63 -8.89 -8.74 11.18
N THR A 64 -10.21 -8.83 11.41
CA THR A 64 -11.17 -7.70 11.29
C THR A 64 -10.74 -6.43 12.06
N TRP A 65 -10.06 -6.57 13.19
CA TRP A 65 -9.57 -5.47 14.02
C TRP A 65 -8.53 -4.58 13.34
N ARG A 66 -7.89 -5.04 12.26
CA ARG A 66 -6.95 -4.25 11.45
C ARG A 66 -7.64 -3.30 10.48
N PHE A 67 -8.97 -3.33 10.39
CA PHE A 67 -9.71 -2.59 9.37
C PHE A 67 -10.68 -1.61 10.01
N ARG A 68 -10.66 -0.36 9.52
CA ARG A 68 -11.57 0.69 9.98
C ARG A 68 -12.97 0.57 9.40
N SER A 69 -13.11 -0.09 8.24
CA SER A 69 -14.41 -0.30 7.59
C SER A 69 -14.38 -1.42 6.56
N THR A 70 -15.55 -2.02 6.34
CA THR A 70 -15.81 -3.02 5.29
C THR A 70 -16.84 -2.47 4.31
N VAL A 71 -16.60 -2.66 3.02
CA VAL A 71 -17.53 -2.31 1.95
C VAL A 71 -17.95 -3.59 1.24
N ASP A 72 -19.27 -3.81 1.18
CA ASP A 72 -19.87 -4.88 0.39
C ASP A 72 -20.07 -4.39 -1.05
N MET A 73 -19.33 -4.97 -1.99
CA MET A 73 -19.35 -4.52 -3.39
C MET A 73 -20.68 -4.76 -4.07
N ALA A 74 -21.41 -5.83 -3.68
CA ALA A 74 -22.70 -6.16 -4.26
C ALA A 74 -23.72 -5.07 -3.93
N ARG A 75 -23.63 -4.47 -2.74
CA ARG A 75 -24.46 -3.34 -2.33
C ARG A 75 -24.30 -2.10 -3.24
N TYR A 76 -23.14 -1.93 -3.87
CA TYR A 76 -22.83 -0.81 -4.74
C TYR A 76 -22.79 -1.18 -6.24
N ARG A 77 -23.20 -2.40 -6.61
CA ARG A 77 -23.14 -2.94 -7.98
C ARG A 77 -21.72 -2.96 -8.56
N PHE A 78 -20.71 -3.11 -7.71
CA PHE A 78 -19.29 -3.21 -8.11
C PHE A 78 -18.84 -4.66 -8.37
N GLY A 79 -19.77 -5.61 -8.45
CA GLY A 79 -19.49 -7.04 -8.60
C GLY A 79 -19.70 -7.83 -7.30
N SER A 80 -19.15 -9.04 -7.26
CA SER A 80 -19.30 -9.97 -6.13
C SER A 80 -18.01 -9.97 -5.29
N GLY A 81 -18.12 -9.54 -4.04
CA GLY A 81 -16.97 -9.46 -3.12
C GLY A 81 -17.11 -8.38 -2.06
N GLN A 82 -16.04 -8.21 -1.30
CA GLN A 82 -15.92 -7.22 -0.25
C GLN A 82 -14.51 -6.65 -0.23
N TYR A 83 -14.36 -5.34 -0.01
CA TYR A 83 -13.06 -4.76 0.33
C TYR A 83 -13.10 -4.14 1.72
N ARG A 84 -11.96 -4.17 2.40
CA ARG A 84 -11.79 -3.57 3.71
C ARG A 84 -10.70 -2.53 3.67
N TYR A 85 -10.93 -1.38 4.30
CA TYR A 85 -9.90 -0.35 4.48
C TYR A 85 -9.08 -0.68 5.71
N PHE A 86 -7.75 -0.78 5.56
CA PHE A 86 -6.86 -0.91 6.71
C PHE A 86 -6.99 0.31 7.63
N ASP A 87 -6.86 0.06 8.93
CA ASP A 87 -6.63 1.09 9.93
C ASP A 87 -5.12 1.24 10.21
N SER A 88 -4.74 2.32 10.89
CA SER A 88 -3.36 2.52 11.35
C SER A 88 -3.11 1.78 12.68
N PRO A 89 -1.94 1.15 12.89
CA PRO A 89 -0.80 1.04 11.97
C PRO A 89 -1.00 -0.01 10.88
N PHE A 90 -0.47 0.25 9.68
CA PHE A 90 -0.54 -0.68 8.56
C PHE A 90 0.37 -1.90 8.74
N PRO A 91 0.03 -3.04 8.09
CA PRO A 91 0.98 -4.11 7.90
C PRO A 91 2.26 -3.60 7.24
N GLU A 92 3.38 -4.13 7.71
CA GLU A 92 4.72 -3.69 7.32
C GLU A 92 4.91 -3.62 5.79
N PRO A 93 4.56 -4.65 4.99
CA PRO A 93 4.72 -4.57 3.53
C PRO A 93 3.90 -3.45 2.88
N VAL A 94 2.70 -3.17 3.40
CA VAL A 94 1.83 -2.10 2.86
C VAL A 94 2.45 -0.73 3.12
N ARG A 95 3.03 -0.51 4.31
CA ARG A 95 3.74 0.74 4.63
C ARG A 95 4.95 0.93 3.71
N GLN A 96 5.80 -0.09 3.60
CA GLN A 96 7.04 -0.04 2.82
C GLN A 96 6.78 0.22 1.34
N LEU A 97 5.85 -0.51 0.73
CA LEU A 97 5.52 -0.32 -0.68
C LEU A 97 5.03 1.10 -0.94
N ARG A 98 4.15 1.65 -0.08
CA ARG A 98 3.68 3.03 -0.25
C ARG A 98 4.83 4.05 -0.23
N GLN A 99 5.75 3.93 0.71
CA GLN A 99 6.92 4.79 0.80
C GLN A 99 7.82 4.65 -0.42
N ALA A 100 8.09 3.43 -0.87
CA ALA A 100 8.97 3.16 -2.00
C ALA A 100 8.38 3.60 -3.35
N PHE A 101 7.06 3.46 -3.53
CA PHE A 101 6.37 3.82 -4.77
C PHE A 101 6.20 5.33 -4.93
N TYR A 102 5.99 6.08 -3.85
CA TYR A 102 5.73 7.52 -3.91
C TYR A 102 6.75 8.32 -4.75
N PRO A 103 8.07 8.27 -4.46
CA PRO A 103 9.05 9.06 -5.22
C PRO A 103 9.20 8.61 -6.68
N ARG A 104 8.73 7.40 -7.01
CA ARG A 104 8.76 6.86 -8.37
C ARG A 104 7.56 7.29 -9.21
N LEU A 105 6.39 7.42 -8.58
CA LEU A 105 5.15 7.85 -9.21
C LEU A 105 5.03 9.38 -9.29
N LEU A 106 5.68 10.11 -8.36
CA LEU A 106 5.62 11.56 -8.27
C LEU A 106 6.04 12.28 -9.57
N PRO A 107 7.14 11.91 -10.26
CA PRO A 107 7.51 12.54 -11.54
C PRO A 107 6.44 12.38 -12.62
N ILE A 108 5.80 11.21 -12.69
CA ILE A 108 4.72 10.94 -13.66
C ILE A 108 3.53 11.86 -13.37
N ALA A 109 3.12 11.97 -12.10
CA ALA A 109 2.02 12.84 -11.70
C ALA A 109 2.31 14.32 -11.98
N ARG A 110 3.54 14.78 -11.69
CA ARG A 110 3.98 16.16 -11.97
C ARG A 110 4.02 16.46 -13.46
N ASP A 111 4.51 15.54 -14.29
CA ASP A 111 4.52 15.68 -15.76
C ASP A 111 3.09 15.81 -16.32
N TRP A 112 2.17 14.98 -15.85
CA TRP A 112 0.76 15.07 -16.26
C TRP A 112 0.10 16.38 -15.84
N ALA A 113 0.34 16.83 -14.61
CA ALA A 113 -0.16 18.12 -14.15
C ALA A 113 0.36 19.26 -15.04
N ALA A 114 1.65 19.25 -15.38
CA ALA A 114 2.26 20.23 -16.27
C ALA A 114 1.63 20.20 -17.68
N LYS A 115 1.47 19.02 -18.28
CA LYS A 115 0.80 18.85 -19.59
C LYS A 115 -0.65 19.34 -19.59
N LEU A 116 -1.33 19.25 -18.45
CA LEU A 116 -2.70 19.74 -18.25
C LEU A 116 -2.78 21.21 -17.82
N GLY A 117 -1.65 21.92 -17.70
CA GLY A 117 -1.62 23.30 -17.22
C GLY A 117 -2.07 23.47 -15.76
N ARG A 118 -1.92 22.42 -14.94
CA ARG A 118 -2.29 22.40 -13.53
C ARG A 118 -1.06 22.53 -12.64
N SER A 119 -1.25 23.10 -11.45
CA SER A 119 -0.23 23.05 -10.41
C SER A 119 -0.06 21.63 -9.87
N ALA A 120 1.16 21.32 -9.44
CA ALA A 120 1.52 20.03 -8.85
C ALA A 120 2.07 20.25 -7.43
N PRO A 121 1.21 20.55 -6.43
CA PRO A 121 1.63 20.93 -5.08
C PRO A 121 2.11 19.73 -4.23
N TRP A 122 2.32 18.56 -4.84
CA TRP A 122 2.76 17.37 -4.13
C TRP A 122 4.23 17.53 -3.72
N PRO A 123 4.59 17.28 -2.45
CA PRO A 123 5.97 17.38 -1.96
C PRO A 123 6.84 16.21 -2.45
N ASP A 124 8.11 16.17 -2.06
CA ASP A 124 9.03 15.12 -2.50
C ASP A 124 8.93 13.83 -1.66
N THR A 125 8.30 13.89 -0.49
CA THR A 125 8.11 12.73 0.40
C THR A 125 6.64 12.39 0.63
N LEU A 126 6.35 11.10 0.84
CA LEU A 126 5.00 10.64 1.18
C LEU A 126 4.56 11.19 2.54
N ASP A 127 5.47 11.28 3.50
CA ASP A 127 5.15 11.75 4.86
C ASP A 127 4.68 13.21 4.84
N GLU A 128 5.41 14.10 4.16
CA GLU A 128 4.97 15.49 3.96
C GLU A 128 3.62 15.55 3.25
N TRP A 129 3.41 14.70 2.24
CA TRP A 129 2.14 14.68 1.53
C TRP A 129 0.98 14.25 2.43
N LEU A 130 1.19 13.25 3.30
CA LEU A 130 0.19 12.80 4.26
C LEU A 130 -0.09 13.87 5.32
N GLU A 131 0.92 14.60 5.80
CA GLU A 131 0.74 15.74 6.69
C GLU A 131 -0.12 16.83 6.06
N MET A 132 0.14 17.17 4.79
CA MET A 132 -0.68 18.12 4.03
C MET A 132 -2.12 17.63 3.89
N CYS A 133 -2.34 16.35 3.58
CA CYS A 133 -3.68 15.74 3.54
C CYS A 133 -4.38 15.83 4.89
N HIS A 134 -3.69 15.52 5.99
CA HIS A 134 -4.24 15.60 7.34
C HIS A 134 -4.61 17.03 7.73
N ALA A 135 -3.75 18.01 7.42
CA ALA A 135 -4.03 19.44 7.62
C ALA A 135 -5.25 19.92 6.81
N ALA A 136 -5.48 19.33 5.64
CA ALA A 136 -6.67 19.56 4.82
C ALA A 136 -7.91 18.75 5.25
N GLY A 137 -7.86 18.04 6.38
CA GLY A 137 -8.97 17.26 6.95
C GLY A 137 -9.12 15.83 6.38
N GLN A 138 -8.24 15.41 5.48
CA GLN A 138 -8.24 14.06 4.90
C GLN A 138 -7.40 13.10 5.77
N THR A 139 -7.97 12.66 6.90
CA THR A 139 -7.25 11.88 7.92
C THR A 139 -7.41 10.36 7.81
N LYS A 140 -8.23 9.89 6.87
CA LYS A 140 -8.59 8.46 6.76
C LYS A 140 -7.62 7.71 5.87
N PRO A 141 -7.00 6.61 6.34
CA PRO A 141 -6.23 5.72 5.49
C PRO A 141 -7.01 5.20 4.27
N THR A 142 -6.32 5.12 3.13
CA THR A 142 -6.84 4.62 1.85
C THR A 142 -6.42 3.20 1.45
N PRO A 143 -5.40 2.53 2.03
CA PRO A 143 -5.06 1.16 1.65
C PRO A 143 -6.23 0.19 1.89
N ILE A 144 -6.49 -0.68 0.91
CA ILE A 144 -7.56 -1.69 0.97
C ILE A 144 -7.01 -3.11 0.78
N LEU A 145 -7.72 -4.09 1.34
CA LEU A 145 -7.60 -5.49 0.97
C LEU A 145 -8.94 -6.00 0.44
N LEU A 146 -8.90 -6.64 -0.71
CA LEU A 146 -10.08 -7.06 -1.47
C LEU A 146 -10.21 -8.59 -1.45
N ARG A 147 -11.44 -9.08 -1.26
CA ARG A 147 -11.80 -10.49 -1.38
C ARG A 147 -12.96 -10.64 -2.35
N TYR A 148 -12.70 -11.30 -3.47
CA TYR A 148 -13.74 -11.74 -4.40
C TYR A 148 -14.43 -12.99 -3.88
N ARG A 149 -15.66 -13.21 -4.36
CA ARG A 149 -16.45 -14.43 -4.14
C ARG A 149 -16.60 -15.18 -5.46
#